data_AF-A0A8X6X265-F1
#
_entry.id   AF-A0A8X6X265-F1
#
_cell.length_a   1.000
_cell.length_b   1.000
_cell.length_c   1.000
_cell.angle_alpha   90.00
_cell.angle_beta   90.00
_cell.angle_gamma   90.00
#
_symmetry.space_group_name_H-M   'P 1'
#
loop_
_entity.id
_entity.type
_entity.pdbx_description
1 polymer ?
#
loop_
_entity_poly.entity_id
_entity_poly.type
_entity_poly.pdbx_seq_one_letter_code
_entity_poly.pdbx_strand_id
1 'polypeptide(L)'
;MWAIPLKDKSSNEVTQAFKKIFKERIPEKIQTGKGLEFIVETTQKLFKANNIHWFTTENVEIKAAMIERWNLTLGNKIKLYLSENNTERYIDALDQLVRNYNNSYHRSIKLTPAEASLEEKSSEVYRNLFKEKVIHKPKFQVGDKVRISIYKSTYRRGYQASFTEEIFVISEVLETDPITYRVKDLNDEEVK
;
A
#
# COMPACT_ATOMS: atom_id res chain seq x y z
N MET A 1 14.67 -0.90 1.08
CA MET A 1 13.86 0.31 1.38
C MET A 1 14.72 1.55 1.24
N TRP A 2 14.12 2.64 0.79
CA TRP A 2 14.75 3.97 0.69
C TRP A 2 14.02 4.97 1.59
N ALA A 3 14.76 5.88 2.23
CA ALA A 3 14.21 7.05 2.91
C ALA A 3 14.98 8.28 2.45
N ILE A 4 14.29 9.32 1.99
CA ILE A 4 14.92 10.57 1.58
C ILE A 4 14.31 11.69 2.41
N PRO A 5 15.11 12.45 3.18
CA PRO A 5 14.62 13.59 3.92
C PRO A 5 14.24 14.71 2.94
N LEU A 6 13.07 15.30 3.14
CA LEU A 6 12.56 16.42 2.34
C LEU A 6 12.47 17.67 3.21
N LYS A 7 12.69 18.84 2.62
CA LYS A 7 12.49 20.12 3.30
C LYS A 7 11.00 20.45 3.46
N ASP A 8 10.22 20.12 2.44
CA ASP A 8 8.78 20.32 2.39
C ASP A 8 8.10 19.23 1.55
N LYS A 9 6.76 19.31 1.46
CA LYS A 9 5.94 18.38 0.67
C LYS A 9 5.66 18.89 -0.75
N SER A 10 6.42 19.85 -1.26
CA SER A 10 6.20 20.38 -2.61
C SER A 10 6.46 19.30 -3.66
N SER A 11 5.71 19.34 -4.76
CA SER A 11 5.90 18.38 -5.86
C SER A 11 7.32 18.42 -6.45
N ASN A 12 8.01 19.57 -6.36
CA ASN A 12 9.39 19.72 -6.82
C ASN A 12 10.35 18.92 -5.94
N GLU A 13 10.30 19.08 -4.61
CA GLU A 13 11.14 18.31 -3.68
C GLU A 13 10.87 16.80 -3.81
N VAL A 14 9.60 16.41 -3.90
CA VAL A 14 9.20 15.01 -4.10
C VAL A 14 9.73 14.45 -5.43
N THR A 15 9.62 15.22 -6.52
CA THR A 15 10.17 14.82 -7.84
C THR A 15 11.68 14.63 -7.78
N GLN A 16 12.40 15.52 -7.09
CA GLN A 16 13.86 15.38 -6.93
C GLN A 16 14.23 14.18 -6.08
N ALA A 17 13.45 13.85 -5.07
CA ALA A 17 13.63 12.64 -4.28
C ALA A 17 13.41 11.37 -5.11
N PHE A 18 12.33 11.29 -5.90
CA PHE A 18 12.13 10.17 -6.81
C PHE A 18 13.28 10.03 -7.82
N LYS A 19 13.78 11.14 -8.39
CA LYS A 19 14.96 11.10 -9.27
C LYS A 19 16.19 10.49 -8.59
N LYS A 20 16.40 10.70 -7.30
CA LYS A 20 17.50 10.05 -6.55
C LYS A 20 17.27 8.54 -6.45
N ILE A 21 16.05 8.09 -6.12
CA ILE A 21 15.71 6.66 -6.04
C ILE A 21 15.85 5.99 -7.41
N PHE A 22 15.39 6.64 -8.47
CA PHE A 22 15.39 6.10 -9.83
C PHE A 22 16.79 5.95 -10.44
N LYS A 23 17.83 6.56 -9.84
CA LYS A 23 19.22 6.25 -10.19
C LYS A 23 19.63 4.84 -9.77
N GLU A 24 19.05 4.32 -8.69
CA GLU A 24 19.33 2.98 -8.19
C GLU A 24 18.39 1.95 -8.81
N ARG A 25 17.08 2.25 -8.87
CA ARG A 25 16.09 1.33 -9.43
C ARG A 25 14.84 2.06 -9.92
N ILE A 26 14.38 1.70 -11.11
CA ILE A 26 13.11 2.18 -11.69
C ILE A 26 12.07 1.06 -11.56
N PRO A 27 10.95 1.27 -10.86
CA PRO A 27 9.88 0.29 -10.75
C PRO A 27 8.95 0.32 -11.97
N GLU A 28 8.28 -0.78 -12.26
CA GLU A 28 7.24 -0.81 -13.31
C GLU A 28 5.95 -0.11 -12.88
N LYS A 29 5.61 -0.20 -11.58
CA LYS A 29 4.38 0.37 -11.02
C LYS A 29 4.65 1.09 -9.70
N ILE A 30 3.95 2.19 -9.48
CA ILE A 30 3.98 2.93 -8.21
C ILE A 30 2.56 3.15 -7.71
N GLN A 31 2.32 2.74 -6.47
CA GLN A 31 1.08 2.99 -5.75
C GLN A 31 1.30 4.11 -4.73
N THR A 32 0.48 5.17 -4.79
CA THR A 32 0.49 6.24 -3.78
C THR A 32 -0.90 6.53 -3.23
N GLY A 33 -0.95 7.33 -2.16
CA GLY A 33 -2.18 8.02 -1.76
C GLY A 33 -2.58 9.12 -2.76
N LYS A 34 -3.70 9.79 -2.49
CA LYS A 34 -4.24 10.91 -3.29
C LYS A 34 -3.61 12.28 -2.94
N GLY A 35 -2.36 12.28 -2.50
CA GLY A 35 -1.63 13.52 -2.20
C GLY A 35 -1.42 14.35 -3.47
N LEU A 36 -1.58 15.67 -3.37
CA LEU A 36 -1.42 16.59 -4.50
C LEU A 36 0.00 16.55 -5.07
N GLU A 37 0.99 16.26 -4.22
CA GLU A 37 2.39 16.11 -4.59
C GLU A 37 2.64 15.00 -5.64
N PHE A 38 1.78 13.97 -5.66
CA PHE A 38 1.86 12.86 -6.61
C PHE A 38 1.01 13.10 -7.86
N ILE A 39 -0.09 13.85 -7.73
CA ILE A 39 -1.05 14.11 -8.81
C ILE A 39 -0.55 15.20 -9.77
N VAL A 40 0.23 16.16 -9.27
CA VAL A 40 0.76 17.28 -10.06
C VAL A 40 1.51 16.81 -11.31
N GLU A 41 1.34 17.57 -12.39
CA GLU A 41 1.86 17.27 -13.72
C GLU A 41 3.37 17.00 -13.74
N THR A 42 4.16 17.73 -12.94
CA THR A 42 5.62 17.54 -12.81
C THR A 42 5.99 16.11 -12.42
N THR A 43 5.32 15.55 -11.41
CA THR A 43 5.57 14.19 -10.92
C THR A 43 5.04 13.16 -11.92
N GLN A 44 3.87 13.40 -12.50
CA GLN A 44 3.27 12.54 -13.52
C GLN A 44 4.13 12.46 -14.79
N LYS A 45 4.72 13.58 -15.23
CA LYS A 45 5.69 13.61 -16.35
C LYS A 45 6.91 12.76 -16.05
N LEU A 46 7.43 12.80 -14.82
CA LEU A 46 8.54 11.94 -14.41
C LEU A 46 8.16 10.45 -14.51
N PHE A 47 6.99 10.06 -14.01
CA PHE A 47 6.53 8.66 -14.07
C PHE A 47 6.34 8.20 -15.51
N LYS A 48 5.68 9.00 -16.34
CA LYS A 48 5.50 8.71 -17.78
C LYS A 48 6.84 8.59 -18.53
N ALA A 49 7.79 9.50 -18.27
CA ALA A 49 9.10 9.47 -18.92
C ALA A 49 9.92 8.22 -18.57
N ASN A 50 9.66 7.60 -17.42
CA ASN A 50 10.32 6.37 -16.99
C ASN A 50 9.44 5.11 -17.23
N ASN A 51 8.36 5.23 -18.01
CA ASN A 51 7.40 4.16 -18.28
C ASN A 51 6.80 3.51 -17.02
N ILE A 52 6.61 4.29 -15.96
CA ILE A 52 6.06 3.84 -14.69
C ILE A 52 4.54 3.96 -14.73
N HIS A 53 3.84 2.86 -14.47
CA HIS A 53 2.40 2.89 -14.27
C HIS A 53 2.07 3.34 -12.84
N TRP A 54 1.64 4.60 -12.71
CA TRP A 54 1.18 5.16 -11.44
C TRP A 54 -0.31 4.93 -11.25
N PHE A 55 -0.68 4.50 -10.04
CA PHE A 55 -2.08 4.33 -9.65
C PHE A 55 -2.29 4.68 -8.16
N THR A 56 -3.56 4.92 -7.80
CA THR A 56 -3.96 5.16 -6.41
C THR A 56 -5.06 4.19 -6.02
N THR A 57 -5.13 3.86 -4.73
CA THR A 57 -6.21 3.00 -4.20
C THR A 57 -7.42 3.85 -3.83
N GLU A 58 -8.61 3.39 -4.20
CA GLU A 58 -9.88 4.02 -3.82
C GLU A 58 -10.31 3.63 -2.39
N ASN A 59 -10.09 2.36 -2.01
CA ASN A 59 -10.43 1.82 -0.70
C ASN A 59 -9.71 2.54 0.45
N VAL A 60 -10.44 3.28 1.28
CA VAL A 60 -9.95 4.09 2.42
C VAL A 60 -9.24 3.25 3.51
N GLU A 61 -9.54 1.96 3.65
CA GLU A 61 -9.03 1.12 4.75
C GLU A 61 -7.62 0.57 4.53
N ILE A 62 -7.26 0.20 3.29
CA ILE A 62 -6.03 -0.55 2.99
C ILE A 62 -5.30 0.11 1.80
N LYS A 63 -5.05 1.42 1.85
CA LYS A 63 -4.35 2.11 0.73
C LYS A 63 -2.86 1.83 0.71
N ALA A 64 -2.23 1.79 1.88
CA ALA A 64 -0.78 1.89 1.99
C ALA A 64 -0.23 1.12 3.20
N ALA A 65 -0.90 0.04 3.63
CA ALA A 65 -0.61 -0.65 4.88
C ALA A 65 0.86 -1.10 5.01
N MET A 66 1.49 -1.54 3.91
CA MET A 66 2.89 -1.95 3.91
C MET A 66 3.84 -0.78 4.26
N ILE A 67 3.66 0.37 3.60
CA ILE A 67 4.51 1.54 3.84
C ILE A 67 4.19 2.18 5.20
N GLU A 68 2.93 2.16 5.65
CA GLU A 68 2.55 2.63 6.99
C GLU A 68 3.21 1.79 8.09
N ARG A 69 3.23 0.46 7.94
CA ARG A 69 3.92 -0.42 8.88
C ARG A 69 5.44 -0.16 8.89
N TRP A 70 6.01 0.12 7.72
CA TRP A 70 7.42 0.49 7.62
C TRP A 70 7.71 1.84 8.28
N ASN A 71 6.88 2.85 8.05
CA ASN A 71 6.99 4.18 8.65
C ASN A 71 6.97 4.10 10.19
N LEU A 72 6.09 3.28 10.76
CA LEU A 72 6.07 3.03 12.21
C LEU A 72 7.40 2.41 12.70
N THR A 73 7.93 1.45 11.95
CA THR A 73 9.18 0.78 12.30
C THR A 73 10.37 1.74 12.26
N LEU A 74 10.48 2.54 11.20
CA LEU A 74 11.52 3.55 11.06
C LEU A 74 11.37 4.65 12.12
N GLY A 75 10.15 5.13 12.36
CA GLY A 75 9.85 6.12 13.39
C GLY A 75 10.27 5.67 14.78
N ASN A 76 10.02 4.41 15.14
CA ASN A 76 10.47 3.84 16.41
C ASN A 76 12.01 3.79 16.51
N LYS A 77 12.70 3.42 15.43
CA LYS A 77 14.18 3.41 15.38
C LYS A 77 14.75 4.83 15.50
N ILE A 78 14.16 5.80 14.82
CA ILE A 78 14.53 7.21 14.94
C ILE A 78 14.33 7.68 16.37
N LYS A 79 13.18 7.39 16.99
CA LYS A 79 12.90 7.79 18.38
C LYS A 79 13.94 7.25 19.37
N LEU A 80 14.32 5.98 19.23
CA LEU A 80 15.38 5.37 20.05
C LEU A 80 16.73 6.08 19.85
N TYR A 81 17.11 6.36 18.60
CA TYR A 81 18.33 7.09 18.29
C TYR A 81 18.37 8.48 18.94
N LEU A 82 17.26 9.23 18.83
CA LEU A 82 17.14 10.58 19.40
C LEU A 82 17.30 10.55 20.93
N SER A 83 16.67 9.59 21.60
CA SER A 83 16.76 9.43 23.06
C SER A 83 18.16 9.03 23.54
N GLU A 84 18.82 8.09 22.85
CA GLU A 84 20.17 7.62 23.22
C GLU A 84 21.22 8.71 23.06
N ASN A 85 21.12 9.52 21.99
CA ASN A 85 22.12 10.54 21.66
C ASN A 85 21.76 11.93 22.20
N ASN A 86 20.67 12.05 22.97
CA ASN A 86 20.14 13.31 23.50
C ASN A 86 20.12 14.44 22.44
N THR A 87 19.56 14.13 21.27
CA THR A 87 19.52 15.02 20.11
C THR A 87 18.13 15.03 19.49
N GLU A 88 17.83 16.09 18.74
CA GLU A 88 16.62 16.19 17.91
C GLU A 88 16.92 15.94 16.42
N ARG A 89 18.20 15.87 16.04
CA ARG A 89 18.65 15.72 14.66
C ARG A 89 18.88 14.24 14.31
N TYR A 90 17.98 13.67 13.51
CA TYR A 90 18.11 12.29 13.00
C TYR A 90 18.65 12.18 11.56
N ILE A 91 18.74 13.29 10.84
CA ILE A 91 19.04 13.30 9.39
C ILE A 91 20.38 12.60 9.10
N ASP A 92 21.41 12.84 9.92
CA ASP A 92 22.76 12.29 9.71
C ASP A 92 22.81 10.77 9.97
N ALA A 93 21.88 10.25 10.78
CA ALA A 93 21.78 8.83 11.09
C ALA A 93 20.79 8.08 10.19
N LEU A 94 19.98 8.78 9.39
CA LEU A 94 18.87 8.19 8.64
C LEU A 94 19.36 7.07 7.70
N ASP A 95 20.43 7.32 6.96
CA ASP A 95 21.01 6.32 6.04
C ASP A 95 21.46 5.06 6.80
N GLN A 96 22.07 5.22 7.97
CA GLN A 96 22.48 4.09 8.80
C GLN A 96 21.27 3.32 9.33
N LEU A 97 20.21 4.01 9.77
CA LEU A 97 18.98 3.38 10.26
C LEU A 97 18.29 2.57 9.16
N VAL A 98 18.25 3.09 7.93
CA VAL A 98 17.68 2.40 6.76
C VAL A 98 18.54 1.21 6.36
N ARG A 99 19.87 1.34 6.34
CA ARG A 99 20.79 0.22 6.09
C ARG A 99 20.61 -0.88 7.14
N ASN A 100 20.49 -0.53 8.42
CA ASN A 100 20.26 -1.49 9.49
C ASN A 100 18.93 -2.23 9.28
N TYR A 101 17.86 -1.53 8.88
CA TYR A 101 16.58 -2.17 8.55
C TYR A 101 16.73 -3.12 7.35
N ASN A 102 17.35 -2.67 6.26
CA ASN A 102 17.48 -3.46 5.03
C ASN A 102 18.31 -4.73 5.23
N ASN A 103 19.21 -4.77 6.22
CA ASN A 103 20.05 -5.92 6.55
C ASN A 103 19.56 -6.71 7.79
N SER A 104 18.40 -6.35 8.36
CA SER A 104 17.80 -7.11 9.46
C SER A 104 16.95 -8.25 8.93
N TYR A 105 17.01 -9.41 9.59
CA TYR A 105 16.21 -10.57 9.20
C TYR A 105 14.71 -10.33 9.43
N HIS A 106 13.89 -10.63 8.42
CA HIS A 106 12.44 -10.51 8.49
C HIS A 106 11.76 -11.88 8.52
N ARG A 107 11.06 -12.19 9.62
CA ARG A 107 10.42 -13.49 9.85
C ARG A 107 9.43 -13.93 8.77
N SER A 108 8.70 -12.99 8.15
CA SER A 108 7.69 -13.31 7.13
C SER A 108 8.31 -13.74 5.81
N ILE A 109 9.32 -13.01 5.32
CA ILE A 109 10.02 -13.32 4.06
C ILE A 109 11.16 -14.33 4.24
N LYS A 110 11.54 -14.60 5.49
CA LYS A 110 12.68 -15.45 5.90
C LYS A 110 14.03 -15.05 5.31
N LEU A 111 14.19 -13.76 5.03
CA LEU A 111 15.35 -13.14 4.42
C LEU A 111 15.49 -11.72 4.98
N THR A 112 16.63 -11.07 4.74
CA THR A 112 16.73 -9.62 4.87
C THR A 112 16.06 -8.91 3.68
N PRO A 113 15.55 -7.68 3.84
CA PRO A 113 15.03 -6.91 2.70
C PRO A 113 16.06 -6.70 1.57
N ALA A 114 17.36 -6.64 1.89
CA ALA A 114 18.42 -6.54 0.88
C ALA A 114 18.54 -7.82 0.04
N GLU A 115 18.55 -9.00 0.67
CA GLU A 115 18.57 -10.28 -0.04
C GLU A 115 17.27 -10.53 -0.82
N ALA A 116 16.12 -10.21 -0.24
CA ALA A 116 14.82 -10.35 -0.89
C ALA A 116 14.63 -9.41 -2.10
N SER A 117 15.51 -8.41 -2.25
CA SER A 117 15.53 -7.46 -3.38
C SER A 117 16.27 -8.01 -4.61
N LEU A 118 16.90 -9.19 -4.48
CA LEU A 118 17.62 -9.88 -5.53
C LEU A 118 16.66 -10.75 -6.36
N GLU A 119 16.84 -10.76 -7.68
CA GLU A 119 15.93 -11.44 -8.60
C GLU A 119 15.91 -12.95 -8.37
N GLU A 120 17.07 -13.55 -8.09
CA GLU A 120 17.23 -14.97 -7.79
C GLU A 120 16.47 -15.42 -6.53
N LYS A 121 16.13 -14.48 -5.63
CA LYS A 121 15.36 -14.74 -4.42
C LYS A 121 13.86 -14.49 -4.59
N SER A 122 13.43 -13.92 -5.71
CA SER A 122 12.03 -13.57 -5.97
C SER A 122 11.07 -14.74 -5.77
N SER A 123 11.39 -15.92 -6.32
CA SER A 123 10.55 -17.12 -6.15
C SER A 123 10.50 -17.63 -4.70
N GLU A 124 11.59 -17.49 -3.95
CA GLU A 124 11.65 -17.87 -2.54
C GLU A 124 10.78 -16.93 -1.69
N VAL A 125 10.91 -15.62 -1.92
CA VAL A 125 10.09 -14.58 -1.28
C VAL A 125 8.62 -14.81 -1.56
N TYR A 126 8.26 -15.08 -2.82
CA TYR A 126 6.87 -15.34 -3.21
C TYR A 126 6.28 -16.52 -2.43
N ARG A 127 6.98 -17.66 -2.37
CA ARG A 127 6.53 -18.84 -1.62
C ARG A 127 6.39 -18.60 -0.12
N ASN A 128 7.26 -17.75 0.46
CA ASN A 128 7.21 -17.45 1.89
C ASN A 128 6.03 -16.53 2.25
N LEU A 129 5.69 -15.58 1.37
CA LEU A 129 4.63 -14.59 1.61
C LEU A 129 3.25 -15.08 1.22
N PHE A 130 3.15 -15.75 0.08
CA PHE A 130 1.88 -16.16 -0.51
C PHE A 130 1.71 -17.65 -0.31
N LYS A 131 0.66 -18.02 0.41
CA LYS A 131 0.19 -19.41 0.46
C LYS A 131 -0.44 -19.76 -0.88
N GLU A 132 -0.50 -21.06 -1.17
CA GLU A 132 -1.30 -21.53 -2.31
C GLU A 132 -2.72 -21.01 -2.18
N LYS A 133 -3.24 -20.47 -3.28
CA LYS A 133 -4.62 -19.97 -3.34
C LYS A 133 -5.55 -21.11 -2.94
N VAL A 134 -6.35 -20.87 -1.92
CA VAL A 134 -7.40 -21.82 -1.56
C VAL A 134 -8.57 -21.55 -2.49
N ILE A 135 -8.92 -22.52 -3.33
CA ILE A 135 -10.09 -22.40 -4.20
C ILE A 135 -11.33 -22.42 -3.31
N HIS A 136 -11.92 -21.25 -3.10
CA HIS A 136 -13.18 -21.10 -2.39
C HIS A 136 -14.35 -21.17 -3.38
N LYS A 137 -15.39 -21.94 -3.03
CA LYS A 137 -16.64 -21.92 -3.80
C LYS A 137 -17.33 -20.57 -3.59
N PRO A 138 -17.85 -19.93 -4.65
CA PRO A 138 -18.60 -18.69 -4.50
C PRO A 138 -19.84 -18.95 -3.65
N LYS A 139 -20.07 -18.06 -2.67
CA LYS A 139 -21.23 -18.11 -1.78
C LYS A 139 -22.51 -17.62 -2.47
N PHE A 140 -22.38 -16.62 -3.33
CA PHE A 140 -23.46 -15.98 -4.07
C PHE A 140 -23.28 -16.16 -5.58
N GLN A 141 -24.36 -15.98 -6.34
CA GLN A 141 -24.42 -16.14 -7.78
C GLN A 141 -24.89 -14.85 -8.47
N VAL A 142 -24.68 -14.75 -9.78
CA VAL A 142 -25.17 -13.62 -10.60
C VAL A 142 -26.70 -13.54 -10.49
N GLY A 143 -27.22 -12.34 -10.23
CA GLY A 143 -28.64 -12.10 -10.01
C GLY A 143 -29.09 -12.12 -8.54
N ASP A 144 -28.24 -12.58 -7.62
CA ASP A 144 -28.55 -12.52 -6.18
C ASP A 144 -28.66 -11.07 -5.71
N LYS A 145 -29.66 -10.80 -4.86
CA LYS A 145 -29.86 -9.51 -4.20
C LYS A 145 -29.07 -9.47 -2.90
N VAL A 146 -28.17 -8.51 -2.77
CA VAL A 146 -27.26 -8.36 -1.63
C VAL A 146 -27.28 -6.93 -1.09
N ARG A 147 -26.82 -6.76 0.15
CA ARG A 147 -26.54 -5.45 0.75
C ARG A 147 -25.07 -5.37 1.11
N ILE A 148 -24.49 -4.19 0.98
CA ILE A 148 -23.08 -3.96 1.28
C ILE A 148 -22.94 -3.64 2.77
N SER A 149 -21.93 -4.17 3.44
CA SER A 149 -21.66 -3.85 4.84
C SER A 149 -21.24 -2.38 4.97
N ILE A 150 -21.85 -1.65 5.91
CA ILE A 150 -21.45 -0.27 6.22
C ILE A 150 -20.11 -0.29 6.97
N TYR A 151 -19.22 0.62 6.59
CA TYR A 151 -17.94 0.85 7.28
C TYR A 151 -18.15 1.00 8.80
N LYS A 152 -17.45 0.17 9.57
CA LYS A 152 -17.50 0.18 11.03
C LYS A 152 -16.40 1.10 11.56
N SER A 153 -16.75 2.33 11.90
CA SER A 153 -15.82 3.18 12.66
C SER A 153 -15.63 2.61 14.08
N THR A 154 -14.48 2.88 14.69
CA THR A 154 -14.13 2.46 16.06
C THR A 154 -15.09 2.97 17.14
N TYR A 155 -15.93 3.96 16.83
CA TYR A 155 -16.86 4.61 17.76
C TYR A 155 -18.34 4.34 17.43
N ARG A 156 -18.64 3.17 16.85
CA ARG A 156 -20.01 2.82 16.48
C ARG A 156 -20.83 2.37 17.68
N ARG A 157 -22.05 2.89 17.82
CA ARG A 157 -23.02 2.46 18.86
C ARG A 157 -23.77 1.22 18.37
N GLY A 158 -24.10 0.29 19.27
CA GLY A 158 -24.66 -1.02 18.94
C GLY A 158 -25.98 -1.02 18.16
N TYR A 159 -26.73 0.10 18.16
CA TYR A 159 -28.00 0.22 17.44
C TYR A 159 -27.86 0.70 15.99
N GLN A 160 -26.67 1.10 15.52
CA GLN A 160 -26.50 1.58 14.14
C GLN A 160 -26.59 0.40 13.16
N ALA A 161 -27.07 0.63 11.94
CA ALA A 161 -27.26 -0.41 10.91
C ALA A 161 -25.94 -0.98 10.38
N SER A 162 -25.88 -2.30 10.16
CA SER A 162 -24.67 -3.00 9.70
C SER A 162 -24.51 -3.08 8.18
N PHE A 163 -25.58 -2.80 7.44
CA PHE A 163 -25.64 -2.90 5.99
C PHE A 163 -26.33 -1.66 5.42
N THR A 164 -26.02 -1.34 4.17
CA THR A 164 -26.70 -0.29 3.39
C THR A 164 -28.20 -0.54 3.35
N GLU A 165 -28.99 0.52 3.27
CA GLU A 165 -30.44 0.40 3.05
C GLU A 165 -30.73 -0.09 1.63
N GLU A 166 -29.94 0.43 0.68
CA GLU A 166 -29.96 0.07 -0.73
C GLU A 166 -29.62 -1.41 -0.96
N ILE A 167 -30.37 -2.01 -1.89
CA ILE A 167 -30.23 -3.40 -2.32
C ILE A 167 -29.54 -3.38 -3.68
N PHE A 168 -28.48 -4.16 -3.81
CA PHE A 168 -27.71 -4.32 -5.03
C PHE A 168 -27.93 -5.72 -5.62
N VAL A 169 -27.64 -5.86 -6.91
CA VAL A 169 -27.68 -7.13 -7.62
C VAL A 169 -26.26 -7.52 -8.04
N ILE A 170 -25.88 -8.77 -7.82
CA ILE A 170 -24.58 -9.28 -8.29
C ILE A 170 -24.59 -9.32 -9.82
N SER A 171 -23.67 -8.59 -10.44
CA SER A 171 -23.47 -8.58 -11.90
C SER A 171 -22.41 -9.60 -12.33
N GLU A 172 -21.37 -9.81 -11.53
CA GLU A 172 -20.25 -10.69 -11.87
C GLU A 172 -19.66 -11.35 -10.61
N VAL A 173 -19.28 -12.63 -10.74
CA VAL A 173 -18.51 -13.37 -9.72
C VAL A 173 -17.05 -13.43 -10.17
N LEU A 174 -16.15 -12.86 -9.37
CA LEU A 174 -14.72 -12.84 -9.66
C LEU A 174 -14.01 -13.93 -8.86
N GLU A 175 -13.29 -14.81 -9.55
CA GLU A 175 -12.50 -15.90 -8.98
C GLU A 175 -11.19 -15.41 -8.34
N THR A 176 -11.29 -14.44 -7.44
CA THR A 176 -10.20 -13.93 -6.61
C THR A 176 -10.08 -14.72 -5.31
N ASP A 177 -9.03 -14.47 -4.52
CA ASP A 177 -8.88 -15.04 -3.18
C ASP A 177 -8.86 -13.90 -2.13
N PRO A 178 -9.92 -13.71 -1.34
CA PRO A 178 -11.21 -14.43 -1.37
C PRO A 178 -12.04 -14.10 -2.63
N ILE A 179 -13.07 -14.89 -2.92
CA ILE A 179 -14.01 -14.61 -4.02
C ILE A 179 -14.60 -13.21 -3.81
N THR A 180 -14.52 -12.38 -4.85
CA THR A 180 -15.10 -11.03 -4.87
C THR A 180 -16.24 -10.96 -5.87
N TYR A 181 -17.11 -9.95 -5.71
CA TYR A 181 -18.31 -9.78 -6.51
C TYR A 181 -18.38 -8.36 -7.03
N ARG A 182 -18.76 -8.19 -8.30
CA ARG A 182 -19.22 -6.89 -8.79
C ARG A 182 -20.72 -6.79 -8.59
N VAL A 183 -21.16 -5.60 -8.21
CA VAL A 183 -22.56 -5.33 -7.92
C VAL A 183 -23.01 -4.09 -8.68
N LYS A 184 -24.27 -4.10 -9.06
CA LYS A 184 -24.98 -2.98 -9.68
C LYS A 184 -26.16 -2.56 -8.82
N ASP A 185 -26.51 -1.28 -8.87
CA ASP A 185 -27.73 -0.78 -8.25
C ASP A 185 -28.98 -1.25 -9.02
N LEU A 186 -30.17 -0.83 -8.57
CA LEU A 186 -31.43 -1.17 -9.25
C LEU A 186 -31.64 -0.40 -10.57
N ASN A 187 -30.82 0.61 -10.85
CA ASN A 187 -30.83 1.41 -12.08
C ASN A 187 -29.77 0.95 -13.10
N ASP A 188 -29.13 -0.21 -12.87
CA ASP A 188 -28.04 -0.78 -13.67
C ASP A 188 -26.73 0.04 -13.68
N GLU A 189 -26.50 0.92 -12.71
CA GLU A 189 -25.22 1.60 -12.52
C GLU A 189 -24.23 0.71 -11.72
N GLU A 190 -23.00 0.57 -12.23
CA GLU A 190 -21.94 -0.16 -11.52
C GLU A 190 -21.44 0.64 -10.31
N VAL A 191 -21.43 0.00 -9.14
CA VAL A 191 -20.87 0.58 -7.92
C VAL A 191 -19.37 0.32 -7.86
N LYS A 192 -18.56 1.38 -7.80
CA LYS A 192 -17.10 1.32 -7.66
C LYS A 192 -16.62 1.30 -6.22
#